data_AF-A0A2M6ZZE3-F1
#
_entry.id   AF-A0A2M6ZZE3-F1
#
_cell.length_a   1.000
_cell.length_b   1.000
_cell.length_c   1.000
_cell.angle_alpha   90.00
_cell.angle_beta   90.00
_cell.angle_gamma   90.00
#
_symmetry.space_group_name_H-M   'P 1'
#
loop_
_entity.id
_entity.type
_entity.pdbx_description
1 polymer ?
#
loop_
_entity_poly.entity_id
_entity_poly.type
_entity_poly.pdbx_seq_one_letter_code
_entity_poly.pdbx_strand_id
1 'polypeptide(L)'
;MKIARQEVARKLLDYLQHHITLAELVNWAELAMMEGDFEEDFGDLRDIVARLGLADVRAFGLTWEDCESLLSRLGYRAQVTVAKV
;
A
#
# COMPACT_ATOMS: atom_id res chain seq x y z
N MET A 1 -1.51 11.29 11.73
CA MET A 1 -1.81 11.37 10.27
C MET A 1 -3.09 10.59 10.00
N LYS A 2 -4.09 11.11 9.27
CA LYS A 2 -5.31 10.32 8.98
C LYS A 2 -5.03 9.24 7.95
N ILE A 3 -5.37 8.00 8.26
CA ILE A 3 -5.22 6.84 7.38
C ILE A 3 -6.60 6.32 7.00
N ALA A 4 -6.92 6.41 5.71
CA ALA A 4 -8.16 5.91 5.13
C ALA A 4 -7.84 5.04 3.92
N ARG A 5 -8.80 4.21 3.49
CA ARG A 5 -8.62 3.28 2.35
C ARG A 5 -8.05 3.95 1.10
N GLN A 6 -8.55 5.14 0.77
CA GLN A 6 -8.13 5.90 -0.39
C GLN A 6 -6.65 6.33 -0.31
N GLU A 7 -6.16 6.66 0.88
CA GLU A 7 -4.76 7.04 1.08
C GLU A 7 -3.83 5.85 0.88
N VAL A 8 -4.20 4.68 1.44
CA VAL A 8 -3.42 3.45 1.24
C VAL A 8 -3.39 3.05 -0.24
N ALA A 9 -4.53 3.12 -0.91
CA ALA A 9 -4.62 2.84 -2.35
C ALA A 9 -3.78 3.82 -3.18
N ARG A 10 -3.75 5.11 -2.79
CA ARG A 10 -2.90 6.12 -3.45
C ARG A 10 -1.43 5.78 -3.31
N LYS A 11 -0.97 5.38 -2.11
CA LYS A 11 0.44 5.01 -1.89
C LYS A 11 0.86 3.79 -2.69
N LEU A 12 0.00 2.77 -2.77
CA LEU A 12 0.21 1.62 -3.64
C LEU A 12 0.30 2.03 -5.11
N LEU A 13 -0.59 2.93 -5.57
CA LEU A 13 -0.56 3.44 -6.93
C LEU A 13 0.73 4.22 -7.22
N ASP A 14 1.14 5.11 -6.32
CA ASP A 14 2.38 5.89 -6.47
C ASP A 14 3.61 4.98 -6.55
N TYR A 15 3.63 3.88 -5.78
CA TYR A 15 4.68 2.87 -5.87
C TYR A 15 4.66 2.13 -7.23
N LEU A 16 3.49 1.64 -7.66
CA LEU A 16 3.32 0.93 -8.94
C LEU A 16 3.63 1.80 -10.16
N GLN A 17 3.42 3.12 -10.05
CA GLN A 17 3.74 4.11 -11.09
C GLN A 17 5.16 4.65 -10.98
N HIS A 18 5.97 4.14 -10.04
CA HIS A 18 7.34 4.60 -9.77
C HIS A 18 7.44 6.09 -9.41
N HIS A 19 6.38 6.69 -8.86
CA HIS A 19 6.45 8.02 -8.25
C HIS A 19 7.15 7.98 -6.89
N ILE A 20 7.09 6.85 -6.20
CA ILE A 20 7.86 6.56 -4.99
C ILE A 20 8.55 5.20 -5.10
N THR A 21 9.62 5.04 -4.34
CA THR A 21 10.36 3.79 -4.17
C THR A 21 9.67 2.86 -3.17
N LEU A 22 10.07 1.57 -3.17
CA LEU A 22 9.64 0.61 -2.15
C LEU A 22 10.01 1.09 -0.74
N ALA A 23 11.20 1.65 -0.56
CA ALA A 23 11.67 2.14 0.74
C ALA A 23 10.82 3.30 1.26
N GLU A 24 10.39 4.22 0.39
CA GLU A 24 9.49 5.31 0.74
C GLU A 24 8.09 4.80 1.11
N LEU A 25 7.60 3.77 0.43
CA LEU A 25 6.33 3.12 0.76
C LEU A 25 6.39 2.44 2.14
N VAL A 26 7.46 1.69 2.41
CA VAL A 26 7.71 1.01 3.70
C VAL A 26 7.79 2.03 4.82
N ASN A 27 8.64 3.04 4.68
CA ASN A 27 8.81 4.09 5.68
C ASN A 27 7.49 4.84 5.96
N TRP A 28 6.69 5.13 4.92
CA TRP A 28 5.36 5.70 5.12
C TRP A 28 4.44 4.77 5.93
N ALA A 29 4.45 3.48 5.64
CA ALA A 29 3.64 2.50 6.35
C ALA A 29 4.06 2.34 7.83
N GLU A 30 5.36 2.36 8.11
CA GLU A 30 5.90 2.36 9.48
C GLU A 30 5.46 3.59 10.26
N LEU A 31 5.60 4.79 9.68
CA LEU A 31 5.12 6.04 10.29
C LEU A 31 3.60 6.04 10.48
N ALA A 32 2.85 5.48 9.53
CA ALA A 32 1.41 5.29 9.67
C ALA A 32 1.07 4.36 10.84
N MET A 33 1.83 3.28 11.06
CA MET A 33 1.60 2.39 12.20
C MET A 33 1.93 3.05 13.56
N MET A 34 2.89 3.97 13.58
CA MET A 34 3.30 4.68 14.80
C MET A 34 2.38 5.86 15.16
N GLU A 35 1.97 6.66 14.17
CA GLU A 35 1.32 7.97 14.38
C GLU A 35 -0.02 8.11 13.62
N GLY A 36 -0.48 7.03 12.99
CA GLY A 36 -1.70 7.00 12.19
C GLY A 36 -2.96 7.01 13.03
N ASP A 37 -3.91 7.85 12.60
CA ASP A 37 -5.30 7.86 13.04
C ASP A 37 -6.11 7.12 11.96
N PHE A 38 -6.37 5.84 12.19
CA PHE A 38 -6.99 4.94 11.21
C PHE A 38 -8.52 5.05 11.24
N GLU A 39 -9.15 5.02 10.06
CA GLU A 39 -10.61 4.85 9.93
C GLU A 39 -11.06 3.57 10.64
N GLU A 40 -11.86 3.68 11.71
CA GLU A 40 -12.27 2.56 12.57
C GLU A 40 -13.17 1.55 11.86
N ASP A 41 -13.93 2.00 10.85
CA ASP A 41 -14.93 1.19 10.14
C ASP A 41 -14.32 0.20 9.11
N PHE A 42 -12.99 0.19 8.96
CA PHE A 42 -12.32 -0.68 7.99
C PHE A 42 -11.30 -1.61 8.66
N GLY A 43 -11.78 -2.78 9.11
CA GLY A 43 -10.98 -3.75 9.88
C GLY A 43 -9.69 -4.20 9.21
N ASP A 44 -9.67 -4.27 7.88
CA ASP A 44 -8.49 -4.70 7.12
C ASP A 44 -7.41 -3.61 6.97
N LEU A 45 -7.72 -2.34 7.28
CA LEU A 45 -6.85 -1.21 6.96
C LEU A 45 -5.49 -1.32 7.66
N ARG A 46 -5.54 -1.65 8.95
CA ARG A 46 -4.36 -1.72 9.80
C ARG A 46 -3.46 -2.88 9.42
N ASP A 47 -4.04 -4.01 9.07
CA ASP A 47 -3.32 -5.20 8.61
C ASP A 47 -2.64 -4.97 7.26
N ILE A 48 -3.31 -4.28 6.33
CA ILE A 48 -2.74 -3.89 5.05
C ILE A 48 -1.53 -2.97 5.26
N VAL A 49 -1.67 -1.92 6.08
CA VAL A 49 -0.57 -1.00 6.36
C VAL A 49 0.58 -1.70 7.09
N ALA A 50 0.30 -2.57 8.06
CA ALA A 50 1.33 -3.38 8.72
C ALA A 50 2.08 -4.29 7.73
N ARG A 51 1.39 -4.91 6.76
CA ARG A 51 2.00 -5.73 5.70
C ARG A 51 2.93 -4.91 4.78
N LEU A 52 2.57 -3.66 4.51
CA LEU A 52 3.39 -2.74 3.72
C LEU A 52 4.65 -2.30 4.47
N GLY A 53 4.57 -2.11 5.79
CA GLY A 53 5.73 -1.76 6.64
C GLY A 53 6.79 -2.86 6.75
N LEU A 54 6.54 -4.06 6.21
CA LEU A 54 7.50 -5.17 6.19
C LEU A 54 8.00 -5.48 4.77
N ALA A 55 7.60 -4.69 3.77
CA ALA A 55 7.72 -5.07 2.37
C ALA A 55 9.16 -5.09 1.80
N ASP A 56 10.12 -4.47 2.50
CA ASP A 56 11.55 -4.50 2.17
C ASP A 56 12.26 -5.75 2.70
N VAL A 57 11.65 -6.50 3.62
CA VAL A 57 12.17 -7.78 4.09
C VAL A 57 11.96 -8.84 3.02
N ARG A 58 13.02 -9.55 2.63
CA ARG A 58 13.00 -10.54 1.53
C ARG A 58 11.85 -11.56 1.61
N ALA A 59 11.51 -12.04 2.81
CA ALA A 59 10.42 -13.00 3.02
C ALA A 59 9.01 -12.40 2.85
N PHE A 60 8.93 -11.07 2.87
CA PHE A 60 7.70 -10.27 2.80
C PHE A 60 7.76 -9.30 1.62
N GLY A 61 8.52 -9.60 0.56
CA GLY A 61 8.56 -8.76 -0.64
C GLY A 61 7.17 -8.45 -1.18
N LEU A 62 7.04 -7.36 -1.94
CA LEU A 62 5.76 -6.92 -2.49
C LEU A 62 5.68 -7.26 -3.97
N THR A 63 5.03 -8.39 -4.32
CA THR A 63 4.82 -8.78 -5.72
C THR A 63 3.68 -8.00 -6.36
N TRP A 64 3.50 -8.14 -7.67
CA TRP A 64 2.34 -7.60 -8.36
C TRP A 64 1.04 -8.19 -7.83
N GLU A 65 0.99 -9.51 -7.61
CA GLU A 65 -0.17 -10.23 -7.07
C GLU A 65 -0.51 -9.77 -5.65
N ASP A 66 0.50 -9.47 -4.83
CA ASP A 66 0.29 -8.85 -3.52
C ASP A 66 -0.37 -7.47 -3.67
N CYS A 67 0.15 -6.60 -4.54
CA CYS A 67 -0.43 -5.29 -4.80
C CYS A 67 -1.89 -5.38 -5.28
N GLU A 68 -2.19 -6.31 -6.21
CA GLU A 68 -3.55 -6.54 -6.69
C GLU A 68 -4.49 -7.02 -5.57
N SER A 69 -4.02 -7.95 -4.73
CA SER A 69 -4.77 -8.46 -3.58
C SER A 69 -5.08 -7.35 -2.57
N LEU A 70 -4.08 -6.53 -2.22
CA LEU A 70 -4.25 -5.42 -1.29
C LEU A 70 -5.22 -4.35 -1.85
N LEU A 71 -5.09 -4.01 -3.13
CA LEU A 71 -6.01 -3.08 -3.81
C LEU A 71 -7.44 -3.64 -3.83
N SER A 72 -7.62 -4.93 -4.10
CA SER A 72 -8.92 -5.59 -4.06
C SER A 72 -9.56 -5.54 -2.68
N ARG A 73 -8.80 -5.80 -1.62
CA ARG A 73 -9.27 -5.67 -0.24
C ARG A 73 -9.68 -4.24 0.07
N LEU A 74 -8.95 -3.24 -0.42
CA LEU A 74 -9.30 -1.81 -0.28
C LEU A 74 -10.53 -1.37 -1.11
N GLY A 75 -11.10 -2.26 -1.93
CA GLY A 75 -12.27 -1.97 -2.78
C GLY A 75 -11.92 -1.45 -4.19
N TYR A 76 -10.66 -1.59 -4.61
CA TYR A 76 -10.17 -1.16 -5.91
C TYR A 76 -9.88 -2.35 -6.82
N ARG A 77 -9.95 -2.15 -8.14
CA ARG A 77 -9.50 -3.13 -9.13
C ARG A 77 -8.27 -2.58 -9.84
N ALA A 78 -7.19 -3.35 -9.86
CA ALA A 78 -6.00 -3.01 -10.63
C ALA A 78 -6.28 -3.17 -12.15
N GLN A 79 -5.75 -2.25 -12.95
CA GLN A 79 -5.73 -2.34 -14.41
C GLN A 79 -4.34 -1.95 -14.89
N VAL A 80 -3.72 -2.82 -15.70
CA VAL A 80 -2.39 -2.60 -16.24
C VAL A 80 -2.50 -2.07 -17.66
N THR A 81 -1.89 -0.91 -17.91
CA THR A 81 -1.78 -0.32 -19.25
C THR A 81 -0.31 -0.30 -19.65
N VAL A 82 0.00 -0.78 -20.84
CA VAL A 82 1.34 -0.74 -21.43
C VAL A 82 1.34 0.27 -22.56
N ALA A 83 2.25 1.23 -22.53
CA ALA A 83 2.45 2.23 -23.57
C ALA A 83 3.76 1.98 -24.33
N LYS A 84 3.80 2.39 -25.59
CA LYS A 84 5.02 2.39 -26.39
C LYS A 84 5.94 3.53 -25.92
N VAL A 85 7.22 3.22 -25.76
CA VAL A 85 8.30 4.20 -25.46
C VAL A 85 8.74 4.91 -26.73
#